data_AF-A0A399HGX3-F1
#
_entry.id   AF-A0A399HGX3-F1
#
_cell.length_a   1.000
_cell.length_b   1.000
_cell.length_c   1.000
_cell.angle_alpha   90.00
_cell.angle_beta   90.00
_cell.angle_gamma   90.00
#
_symmetry.space_group_name_H-M   'P 1'
#
loop_
_entity.id
_entity.type
_entity.pdbx_description
1 polymer ?
#
loop_
_entity_poly.entity_id
_entity_poly.type
_entity_poly.pdbx_seq_one_letter_code
_entity_poly.pdbx_strand_id
1 'polypeptide(L)'
;MRSSCLRNPVGRRAGSAFAGVLAALLLSANPAAADAHPEPAGSARTQGAHCRTSVQGSEAVALCHNPYPEADRVRLHVECARWWDIDTDSSPVESAPAMTVRLDGRCWKEIRAVWVSHVR
;
A
#
# COMPACT_ATOMS: atom_id res chain seq x y z
N MET A 1 4.12 -44.36 30.98
CA MET A 1 2.82 -45.03 30.76
C MET A 1 2.00 -44.16 29.80
N ARG A 2 2.02 -44.37 28.47
CA ARG A 2 1.10 -45.24 27.68
C ARG A 2 -0.35 -45.22 28.19
N SER A 3 -1.24 -44.58 27.43
CA SER A 3 -2.30 -45.31 26.68
C SER A 3 -3.16 -44.36 25.85
N SER A 4 -2.95 -44.42 24.55
CA SER A 4 -3.92 -44.07 23.51
C SER A 4 -4.98 -45.17 23.40
N CYS A 5 -6.25 -44.85 23.14
CA CYS A 5 -7.20 -45.70 22.39
C CYS A 5 -8.42 -44.85 21.93
N LEU A 6 -8.58 -44.65 20.62
CA LEU A 6 -9.59 -45.27 19.73
C LEU A 6 -10.87 -44.40 19.63
N ARG A 7 -11.02 -43.53 18.63
CA ARG A 7 -11.54 -43.81 17.26
C ARG A 7 -12.76 -44.74 17.27
N ASN A 8 -13.94 -44.13 17.24
CA ASN A 8 -15.21 -44.79 16.89
C ASN A 8 -15.36 -44.88 15.36
N PRO A 9 -15.69 -46.07 14.80
CA PRO A 9 -16.16 -46.19 13.44
C PRO A 9 -17.65 -46.57 13.34
N VAL A 10 -18.17 -46.33 12.13
CA VAL A 10 -19.36 -46.93 11.49
C VAL A 10 -20.70 -46.20 11.66
N GLY A 11 -21.12 -45.62 10.54
CA GLY A 11 -22.49 -45.21 10.26
C GLY A 11 -22.66 -44.83 8.79
N ARG A 12 -22.39 -45.77 7.87
CA ARG A 12 -22.70 -45.62 6.44
C ARG A 12 -24.21 -45.39 6.26
N ARG A 13 -24.60 -44.31 5.59
CA ARG A 13 -25.83 -44.27 4.79
C ARG A 13 -25.49 -43.85 3.37
N ALA A 14 -25.89 -44.72 2.46
CA ALA A 14 -25.77 -44.61 1.03
C ALA A 14 -26.89 -43.74 0.45
N GLY A 15 -26.60 -43.11 -0.69
CA GLY A 15 -27.59 -42.81 -1.72
C GLY A 15 -28.21 -41.42 -1.69
N SER A 16 -27.77 -40.54 -2.57
CA SER A 16 -28.60 -40.06 -3.68
C SER A 16 -27.75 -39.31 -4.69
N ALA A 17 -27.65 -39.87 -5.88
CA ALA A 17 -27.12 -39.22 -7.05
C ALA A 17 -28.07 -38.09 -7.46
N PHE A 18 -27.59 -36.84 -7.48
CA PHE A 18 -28.16 -35.82 -8.35
C PHE A 18 -27.18 -35.59 -9.49
N ALA A 19 -27.53 -36.23 -10.60
CA ALA A 19 -26.94 -36.04 -11.90
C ALA A 19 -27.13 -34.58 -12.37
N GLY A 20 -26.07 -34.04 -12.95
CA GLY A 20 -26.09 -33.11 -14.09
C GLY A 20 -26.85 -31.80 -13.95
N VAL A 21 -26.10 -30.69 -13.93
CA VAL A 21 -26.07 -29.76 -15.08
C VAL A 21 -24.67 -29.11 -15.10
N LEU A 22 -23.81 -29.57 -16.00
CA LEU A 22 -22.62 -28.84 -16.46
C LEU A 22 -23.13 -27.73 -17.39
N ALA A 23 -23.40 -26.54 -16.84
CA ALA A 23 -23.60 -25.35 -17.65
C ALA A 23 -22.23 -24.68 -17.85
N ALA A 24 -21.53 -25.08 -18.90
CA ALA A 24 -20.36 -24.40 -19.41
C ALA A 24 -20.78 -23.04 -19.99
N LEU A 25 -20.81 -22.01 -19.16
CA LEU A 25 -20.86 -20.61 -19.61
C LEU A 25 -19.45 -20.20 -20.05
N LEU A 26 -19.13 -20.47 -21.30
CA LEU A 26 -18.10 -19.77 -22.04
C LEU A 26 -18.62 -18.35 -22.32
N LEU A 27 -18.31 -17.40 -21.43
CA LEU A 27 -18.42 -15.98 -21.74
C LEU A 27 -17.02 -15.39 -21.93
N SER A 28 -16.74 -15.11 -23.19
CA SER A 28 -15.52 -14.55 -23.74
C SER A 28 -15.27 -13.10 -23.35
N ALA A 29 -13.99 -12.81 -23.18
CA ALA A 29 -13.30 -11.53 -23.43
C ALA A 29 -13.62 -10.34 -22.52
N ASN A 30 -12.67 -10.10 -21.61
CA ASN A 30 -12.26 -8.81 -21.03
C ASN A 30 -12.34 -7.66 -22.06
N PRO A 31 -13.02 -6.56 -21.71
CA PRO A 31 -12.38 -5.28 -21.66
C PRO A 31 -11.88 -5.11 -20.22
N ALA A 32 -10.57 -4.91 -20.07
CA ALA A 32 -10.05 -4.30 -18.86
C ALA A 32 -10.86 -3.02 -18.64
N ALA A 33 -11.76 -3.04 -17.66
CA ALA A 33 -12.22 -1.83 -17.03
C ALA A 33 -10.95 -1.29 -16.37
N ALA A 34 -10.23 -0.44 -17.10
CA ALA A 34 -9.37 0.51 -16.45
C ALA A 34 -10.30 1.21 -15.47
N ASP A 35 -10.14 0.93 -14.19
CA ASP A 35 -10.58 1.80 -13.13
C ASP A 35 -9.88 3.13 -13.41
N ALA A 36 -10.53 3.95 -14.24
CA ALA A 36 -10.26 5.35 -14.33
C ALA A 36 -10.72 5.89 -12.98
N HIS A 37 -9.82 5.80 -12.00
CA HIS A 37 -9.85 6.71 -10.87
C HIS A 37 -10.05 8.09 -11.51
N PRO A 38 -11.12 8.82 -11.15
CA PRO A 38 -11.24 10.18 -11.62
C PRO A 38 -9.98 10.90 -11.13
N GLU A 39 -9.07 11.21 -12.05
CA GLU A 39 -8.01 12.18 -11.81
C GLU A 39 -8.73 13.40 -11.22
N PRO A 40 -8.44 13.78 -9.97
CA PRO A 40 -9.16 14.87 -9.33
C PRO A 40 -9.07 16.07 -10.27
N ALA A 41 -10.24 16.55 -10.69
CA ALA A 41 -10.39 17.66 -11.61
C ALA A 41 -9.43 18.77 -11.20
N GLY A 42 -8.40 18.98 -12.05
CA GLY A 42 -7.26 19.87 -11.88
C GLY A 42 -7.09 20.38 -10.44
N SER A 43 -6.30 19.67 -9.63
CA SER A 43 -5.78 20.29 -8.40
C SER A 43 -5.19 21.62 -8.83
N ALA A 44 -5.77 22.73 -8.33
CA ALA A 44 -5.14 24.03 -8.46
C ALA A 44 -3.71 23.80 -8.02
N ARG A 45 -2.75 23.89 -8.96
CA ARG A 45 -1.38 23.39 -8.77
C ARG A 45 -0.93 23.88 -7.41
N THR A 46 -0.91 22.98 -6.42
CA THR A 46 -0.46 23.32 -5.09
C THR A 46 1.00 23.69 -5.28
N GLN A 47 1.27 24.99 -5.26
CA GLN A 47 2.62 25.52 -5.26
C GLN A 47 3.28 24.89 -4.03
N GLY A 48 4.33 24.12 -4.24
CA GLY A 48 4.91 23.22 -3.25
C GLY A 48 6.08 22.46 -3.85
N ALA A 49 6.99 22.00 -3.00
CA ALA A 49 8.21 21.34 -3.42
C ALA A 49 7.93 20.13 -4.32
N HIS A 50 8.78 19.92 -5.32
CA HIS A 50 8.76 18.71 -6.12
C HIS A 50 9.51 17.61 -5.40
N CYS A 51 8.78 16.58 -4.97
CA CYS A 51 9.32 15.48 -4.19
C CYS A 51 9.42 14.19 -5.02
N ARG A 52 10.53 13.48 -4.85
CA ARG A 52 10.73 12.11 -5.34
C ARG A 52 11.04 11.19 -4.18
N THR A 53 10.31 10.08 -4.10
CA THR A 53 10.55 9.03 -3.10
C THR A 53 11.29 7.86 -3.72
N SER A 54 12.07 7.16 -2.90
CA SER A 54 12.73 5.89 -3.25
C SER A 54 12.78 4.98 -2.04
N VAL A 55 12.63 3.68 -2.28
CA VAL A 55 12.69 2.64 -1.25
C VAL A 55 13.82 1.67 -1.59
N GLN A 56 14.66 1.35 -0.60
CA GLN A 56 15.67 0.31 -0.70
C GLN A 56 15.53 -0.61 0.52
N GLY A 57 14.98 -1.80 0.30
CA GLY A 57 14.69 -2.74 1.39
C GLY A 57 13.69 -2.17 2.40
N SER A 58 14.15 -1.95 3.63
CA SER A 58 13.36 -1.39 4.72
C SER A 58 13.57 0.11 4.93
N GLU A 59 14.33 0.77 4.05
CA GLU A 59 14.65 2.20 4.14
C GLU A 59 13.94 3.00 3.03
N ALA A 60 13.46 4.18 3.39
CA ALA A 60 12.81 5.14 2.51
C ALA A 60 13.57 6.47 2.53
N VAL A 61 13.67 7.08 1.36
CA VAL A 61 14.25 8.43 1.18
C VAL A 61 13.28 9.26 0.35
N ALA A 62 13.08 10.51 0.74
CA ALA A 62 12.46 11.53 -0.10
C ALA A 62 13.44 12.68 -0.34
N LEU A 63 13.59 13.06 -1.62
CA LEU A 63 14.29 14.28 -2.02
C LEU A 63 13.25 15.27 -2.53
N CYS A 64 13.14 16.41 -1.86
CA CYS A 64 12.19 17.47 -2.18
C CYS A 64 12.94 18.74 -2.56
N HIS A 65 12.73 19.23 -3.78
CA HIS A 65 13.28 20.50 -4.24
C HIS A 65 12.17 21.55 -4.36
N ASN A 66 12.33 22.71 -3.74
CA ASN A 66 11.36 23.80 -3.83
C ASN A 66 11.79 24.84 -4.88
N PRO A 67 11.13 24.89 -6.06
CA PRO A 67 11.44 25.89 -7.09
C PRO A 67 10.68 27.22 -6.90
N TYR A 68 9.85 27.34 -5.86
CA TYR A 68 8.95 28.49 -5.64
C TYR A 68 9.54 29.49 -4.63
N PRO A 69 9.13 30.78 -4.67
CA PRO A 69 9.60 31.81 -3.76
C PRO A 69 9.01 31.70 -2.35
N GLU A 70 7.93 30.96 -2.16
CA GLU A 70 7.37 30.62 -0.85
C GLU A 70 8.07 29.38 -0.27
N ALA A 71 8.28 29.36 1.05
CA ALA A 71 8.71 28.13 1.72
C ALA A 71 7.57 27.12 1.73
N ASP A 72 7.92 25.84 1.62
CA ASP A 72 6.99 24.72 1.71
C ASP A 72 7.40 23.80 2.85
N ARG A 73 6.44 23.22 3.57
CA ARG A 73 6.71 22.36 4.72
C ARG A 73 6.33 20.93 4.37
N VAL A 74 7.34 20.08 4.17
CA VAL A 74 7.15 18.71 3.70
C VAL A 74 7.27 17.70 4.83
N ARG A 75 6.47 16.64 4.78
CA ARG A 75 6.53 15.51 5.73
C ARG A 75 6.56 14.19 4.97
N LEU A 76 7.48 13.30 5.35
CA LEU A 76 7.54 11.93 4.83
C LEU A 76 6.63 11.02 5.65
N HIS A 77 5.85 10.21 4.95
CA HIS A 77 5.01 9.16 5.51
C HIS A 77 5.50 7.81 5.00
N VAL A 78 5.64 6.84 5.91
CA VAL A 78 6.08 5.48 5.61
C VAL A 78 5.09 4.51 6.22
N GLU A 79 4.40 3.76 5.36
CA GLU A 79 3.51 2.68 5.75
C GLU A 79 4.28 1.36 5.72
N CYS A 80 4.24 0.61 6.83
CA CYS A 80 4.96 -0.64 7.00
C CYS A 80 4.10 -1.85 6.65
N ALA A 81 4.71 -2.88 6.05
CA ALA A 81 4.00 -4.02 5.49
C ALA A 81 3.47 -5.00 6.53
N ARG A 82 4.00 -4.98 7.76
CA ARG A 82 3.62 -5.90 8.82
C ARG A 82 2.85 -5.17 9.90
N TRP A 83 1.77 -5.77 10.41
CA TRP A 83 0.91 -5.15 11.43
C TRP A 83 1.64 -4.82 12.75
N TRP A 84 2.75 -5.50 13.02
CA TRP A 84 3.58 -5.28 14.21
C TRP A 84 4.66 -4.23 14.00
N ASP A 85 4.88 -3.82 12.75
CA ASP A 85 5.81 -2.77 12.35
C ASP A 85 4.99 -1.50 12.14
N ILE A 86 5.10 -0.55 13.06
CA ILE A 86 4.18 0.59 13.12
C ILE A 86 4.58 1.61 12.06
N ASP A 87 3.59 2.12 11.32
CA ASP A 87 3.77 3.19 10.34
C ASP A 87 4.45 4.41 10.98
N THR A 88 5.33 5.06 10.23
CA THR A 88 6.13 6.18 10.73
C THR A 88 5.97 7.42 9.88
N ASP A 89 5.85 8.54 10.57
CA ASP A 89 5.83 9.88 9.97
C ASP A 89 7.04 10.66 10.47
N SER A 90 7.76 11.31 9.55
CA SER A 90 8.82 12.23 9.93
C SER A 90 8.24 13.46 10.63
N SER A 91 9.07 14.24 11.34
CA SER A 91 8.71 15.63 11.61
C SER A 91 8.57 16.40 10.28
N PRO A 92 7.70 17.42 10.20
CA PRO A 92 7.70 18.32 9.06
C PRO A 92 9.03 19.05 8.96
N VAL A 93 9.54 19.20 7.74
CA VAL A 93 10.77 19.92 7.42
C VAL A 93 10.44 21.04 6.46
N GLU A 94 10.98 22.22 6.71
CA GLU A 94 10.83 23.36 5.81
C GLU A 94 11.81 23.25 4.63
N SER A 95 11.25 23.35 3.43
CA SER A 95 11.96 23.50 2.17
C SER A 95 11.86 24.97 1.72
N ALA A 96 12.87 25.77 2.06
CA ALA A 96 12.98 27.17 1.67
C ALA A 96 13.13 27.34 0.14
N PRO A 97 13.01 28.57 -0.40
CA PRO A 97 13.14 28.82 -1.83
C PRO A 97 14.47 28.33 -2.41
N ALA A 98 14.39 27.67 -3.56
CA ALA A 98 15.52 27.04 -4.26
C ALA A 98 16.30 25.99 -3.43
N MET A 99 15.74 25.51 -2.32
CA MET A 99 16.38 24.51 -1.46
C MET A 99 16.00 23.09 -1.86
N THR A 100 16.91 22.15 -1.62
CA THR A 100 16.62 20.70 -1.65
C THR A 100 16.78 20.14 -0.26
N VAL A 101 15.73 19.48 0.23
CA VAL A 101 15.74 18.78 1.51
C VAL A 101 15.67 17.28 1.31
N ARG A 102 16.29 16.54 2.22
CA ARG A 102 16.22 15.08 2.29
C ARG A 102 15.44 14.69 3.55
N LEU A 103 14.50 13.79 3.39
CA LEU A 103 13.81 13.12 4.50
C LEU A 103 14.11 11.63 4.44
N ASP A 104 14.33 11.04 5.61
CA ASP A 104 14.64 9.62 5.77
C ASP A 104 13.58 8.97 6.66
N GLY A 105 13.20 7.74 6.32
CA GLY A 105 12.27 6.93 7.08
C GLY A 105 12.62 5.46 6.94
N ARG A 106 12.11 4.61 7.83
CA ARG A 106 12.33 3.17 7.74
C ARG A 106 11.21 2.41 8.43
N CYS A 107 11.06 1.16 8.01
CA CYS A 107 10.36 0.13 8.75
C CYS A 107 11.39 -0.81 9.38
N TRP A 108 10.97 -1.62 10.35
CA TRP A 108 11.81 -2.72 10.81
C TRP A 108 11.99 -3.78 9.72
N LYS A 109 10.92 -4.16 9.01
CA LYS A 109 10.98 -5.26 8.04
C LYS A 109 10.82 -4.83 6.59
N GLU A 110 9.62 -4.60 6.12
CA GLU A 110 9.36 -4.22 4.72
C GLU A 110 8.44 -3.00 4.68
N ILE A 111 8.69 -2.09 3.75
CA ILE A 111 7.83 -0.93 3.49
C ILE A 111 6.70 -1.35 2.54
N ARG A 112 5.46 -0.96 2.85
CA ARG A 112 4.29 -1.13 1.98
C ARG A 112 4.12 0.05 1.03
N ALA A 113 4.19 1.27 1.56
CA ALA A 113 4.00 2.50 0.78
C ALA A 113 4.79 3.67 1.38
N VAL A 114 5.12 4.66 0.53
CA VAL A 114 5.79 5.90 0.92
C VAL A 114 5.20 7.05 0.14
N TRP A 115 4.87 8.14 0.83
CA TRP A 115 4.42 9.38 0.19
C TRP A 115 4.88 10.60 0.99
N VAL A 116 4.79 11.77 0.36
CA VAL A 116 5.08 13.05 0.99
C VAL A 116 3.80 13.88 1.04
N SER A 117 3.57 14.55 2.17
CA SER A 117 2.54 15.58 2.28
C SER A 117 3.16 16.97 2.38
N HIS A 118 2.41 17.96 1.89
CA HIS A 118 2.70 19.38 1.99
C HIS A 118 1.82 19.96 3.09
N VAL A 119 2.43 20.39 4.19
CA VAL A 119 1.76 20.96 5.36
C VAL A 119 1.58 22.45 5.10
N ARG A 120 0.34 22.94 5.21
CA ARG A 120 0.03 24.37 5.18
C ARG A 120 0.39 25.06 6.49
#